data_AF-A0A7X1DCF2-F1
#
_entry.id   AF-A0A7X1DCF2-F1
#
_cell.length_a   1.000
_cell.length_b   1.000
_cell.length_c   1.000
_cell.angle_alpha   90.00
_cell.angle_beta   90.00
_cell.angle_gamma   90.00
#
_symmetry.space_group_name_H-M   'P 1'
#
loop_
_entity.id
_entity.type
_entity.pdbx_description
1 polymer ?
#
loop_
_entity_poly.entity_id
_entity_poly.type
_entity_poly.pdbx_seq_one_letter_code
_entity_poly.pdbx_strand_id
1 'polypeptide(L)'
;MEEQEIIEKVEILPNNFSENDSIYISQENIEHLILFSKENKTILELLITPFLVCEDSGLKYELHYYEISTEISENDTEIIGFPLGNKLPKEITNNISPKLFVRREDYPAFEKFLIQYFNAMKNMGFADDKQAMDLLEQGENLFYEVL
;
A
#
# COMPACT_ATOMS: atom_id res chain seq x y z
N MET A 1 -14.90 -3.23 -13.38
CA MET A 1 -15.75 -4.36 -12.93
C MET A 1 -14.86 -5.45 -12.35
N GLU A 2 -13.84 -5.91 -13.06
CA GLU A 2 -12.88 -6.91 -12.52
C GLU A 2 -11.99 -6.39 -11.37
N GLU A 3 -11.53 -5.13 -11.42
CA GLU A 3 -10.64 -4.57 -10.37
C GLU A 3 -11.33 -4.44 -9.01
N GLN A 4 -12.53 -3.83 -9.00
CA GLN A 4 -13.34 -3.69 -7.79
C GLN A 4 -13.66 -5.05 -7.17
N GLU A 5 -14.00 -6.06 -7.98
CA GLU A 5 -14.26 -7.42 -7.48
C GLU A 5 -13.03 -8.06 -6.83
N ILE A 6 -11.81 -7.72 -7.28
CA ILE A 6 -10.57 -8.20 -6.68
C ILE A 6 -10.34 -7.51 -5.32
N ILE A 7 -10.54 -6.19 -5.25
CA ILE A 7 -10.39 -5.42 -4.01
C ILE A 7 -11.41 -5.91 -2.97
N GLU A 8 -12.70 -6.02 -3.34
CA GLU A 8 -13.77 -6.52 -2.47
C GLU A 8 -13.49 -7.92 -1.92
N LYS A 9 -12.86 -8.81 -2.71
CA LYS A 9 -12.45 -10.14 -2.25
C LYS A 9 -11.39 -10.08 -1.14
N VAL A 10 -10.48 -9.10 -1.18
CA VAL A 10 -9.49 -8.89 -0.13
C VAL A 10 -10.14 -8.26 1.10
N GLU A 11 -11.06 -7.32 0.89
CA GLU A 11 -11.75 -6.59 1.95
C GLU A 11 -12.60 -7.49 2.86
N ILE A 12 -13.23 -8.54 2.32
CA ILE A 12 -14.05 -9.49 3.11
C ILE A 12 -13.23 -10.54 3.88
N LEU A 13 -11.90 -10.56 3.74
CA LEU A 13 -11.04 -11.47 4.51
C LEU A 13 -11.06 -11.11 6.01
N PRO A 14 -10.94 -12.10 6.92
CA PRO A 14 -10.90 -11.84 8.35
C PRO A 14 -9.67 -11.01 8.74
N ASN A 15 -9.70 -10.34 9.89
CA ASN A 15 -8.61 -9.52 10.44
C ASN A 15 -8.33 -8.19 9.71
N ASN A 16 -9.14 -7.80 8.73
CA ASN A 16 -9.19 -6.41 8.30
C ASN A 16 -9.87 -5.55 9.36
N PHE A 17 -9.46 -4.29 9.46
CA PHE A 17 -10.12 -3.31 10.33
C PHE A 17 -11.16 -2.53 9.52
N SER A 18 -12.37 -2.37 10.05
CA SER A 18 -13.46 -1.68 9.35
C SER A 18 -14.08 -0.61 10.24
N GLU A 19 -14.21 0.60 9.71
CA GLU A 19 -14.82 1.73 10.42
C GLU A 19 -15.44 2.72 9.44
N ASN A 20 -16.69 3.13 9.68
CA ASN A 20 -17.38 4.19 8.91
C ASN A 20 -17.30 4.01 7.38
N ASP A 21 -17.64 2.81 6.90
CA ASP A 21 -17.60 2.40 5.48
C ASP A 21 -16.19 2.28 4.87
N SER A 22 -15.12 2.62 5.60
CA SER A 22 -13.73 2.34 5.20
C SER A 22 -13.30 0.95 5.66
N ILE A 23 -12.53 0.27 4.79
CA ILE A 23 -11.90 -1.02 5.08
C ILE A 23 -10.39 -0.85 4.97
N TYR A 24 -9.71 -1.18 6.06
CA TYR A 24 -8.27 -1.15 6.19
C TYR A 24 -7.77 -2.58 6.16
N ILE A 25 -7.10 -2.93 5.07
CA ILE A 25 -6.60 -4.26 4.77
C ILE A 25 -5.36 -4.53 5.62
N SER A 26 -5.36 -5.65 6.35
CA SER A 26 -4.23 -6.02 7.22
C SER A 26 -2.98 -6.38 6.42
N GLN A 27 -1.82 -6.34 7.07
CA GLN A 27 -0.57 -6.85 6.47
C GLN A 27 -0.68 -8.32 6.02
N GLU A 28 -1.46 -9.14 6.72
CA GLU A 28 -1.65 -10.55 6.37
C GLU A 28 -2.46 -10.71 5.08
N ASN A 29 -3.44 -9.83 4.87
CA ASN A 29 -4.37 -9.92 3.75
C ASN A 29 -3.91 -9.15 2.51
N ILE A 30 -3.10 -8.10 2.64
CA ILE A 30 -2.76 -7.23 1.51
C ILE A 30 -2.02 -7.98 0.39
N GLU A 31 -1.25 -9.01 0.71
CA GLU A 31 -0.59 -9.86 -0.28
C GLU A 31 -1.58 -10.65 -1.16
N HIS A 32 -2.80 -10.88 -0.69
CA HIS A 32 -3.87 -11.51 -1.49
C HIS A 32 -4.31 -10.64 -2.67
N LEU A 33 -4.08 -9.33 -2.62
CA LEU A 33 -4.33 -8.44 -3.76
C LEU A 33 -3.53 -8.88 -4.99
N ILE A 34 -2.27 -9.26 -4.78
CA ILE A 34 -1.38 -9.78 -5.83
C ILE A 34 -1.88 -11.14 -6.31
N LEU A 35 -2.23 -12.05 -5.38
CA LEU A 35 -2.73 -13.38 -5.71
C LEU A 35 -3.99 -13.32 -6.59
N PHE A 36 -5.01 -12.58 -6.16
CA PHE A 36 -6.26 -12.49 -6.90
C PHE A 36 -6.08 -11.76 -8.24
N SER A 37 -5.26 -10.72 -8.28
CA SER A 37 -4.86 -10.08 -9.55
C SER A 37 -4.23 -11.08 -10.53
N LYS A 38 -3.37 -11.98 -10.04
CA LYS A 38 -2.73 -13.04 -10.85
C LYS A 38 -3.73 -14.04 -11.40
N GLU A 39 -4.62 -14.53 -10.56
CA GLU A 39 -5.64 -15.52 -10.90
C GLU A 39 -6.58 -15.00 -12.00
N ASN A 40 -6.92 -13.71 -11.93
CA ASN A 40 -7.78 -13.04 -12.91
C ASN A 40 -7.00 -12.49 -14.12
N LYS A 41 -5.66 -12.53 -14.10
CA LYS A 41 -4.76 -11.96 -15.12
C LYS A 41 -5.01 -10.47 -15.36
N THR A 42 -5.27 -9.74 -14.28
CA THR A 42 -5.66 -8.33 -14.32
C THR A 42 -4.58 -7.52 -13.62
N ILE A 43 -3.93 -6.60 -14.34
CA ILE A 43 -3.15 -5.53 -13.71
C ILE A 43 -4.13 -4.50 -13.18
N LEU A 44 -3.93 -4.09 -11.92
CA LEU A 44 -4.82 -3.18 -11.22
C LEU A 44 -4.25 -1.76 -11.30
N GLU A 45 -5.11 -0.79 -11.59
CA GLU A 45 -4.85 0.62 -11.28
C GLU A 45 -5.20 0.86 -9.82
N LEU A 46 -4.22 1.27 -9.01
CA LEU A 46 -4.36 1.33 -7.55
C LEU A 46 -3.76 2.62 -7.00
N LEU A 47 -4.38 3.14 -5.94
CA LEU A 47 -3.77 3.99 -4.94
C LEU A 47 -3.74 3.22 -3.60
N ILE A 48 -2.55 3.03 -3.04
CA ILE A 48 -2.39 2.30 -1.77
C ILE A 48 -1.86 3.25 -0.71
N THR A 49 -2.70 3.56 0.27
CA THR A 49 -2.39 4.47 1.37
C THR A 49 -2.23 3.66 2.65
N PRO A 50 -1.02 3.62 3.26
CA PRO A 50 -0.79 2.90 4.51
C PRO A 50 -1.26 3.71 5.74
N PHE A 51 -1.67 3.00 6.79
CA PHE A 51 -2.12 3.58 8.05
C PHE A 51 -1.53 2.84 9.25
N LEU A 52 -1.19 3.57 10.31
CA LEU A 52 -1.02 3.01 11.65
C LEU A 52 -2.36 3.11 12.38
N VAL A 53 -2.89 1.96 12.83
CA VAL A 53 -4.20 1.87 13.48
C VAL A 53 -4.06 1.26 14.86
N CYS A 54 -4.57 1.96 15.88
CA CYS A 54 -4.76 1.42 17.23
C CYS A 54 -6.18 0.83 17.28
N GLU A 55 -6.30 -0.48 17.08
CA GLU A 55 -7.60 -1.16 16.92
C GLU A 55 -8.53 -0.99 18.15
N ASP A 56 -7.97 -0.93 19.36
CA ASP A 56 -8.73 -0.77 20.61
C ASP A 56 -9.40 0.61 20.74
N SER A 57 -8.72 1.67 20.29
CA SER A 57 -9.19 3.05 20.39
C SER A 57 -9.80 3.58 19.09
N GLY A 58 -9.61 2.88 17.96
CA GLY A 58 -10.01 3.32 16.63
C GLY A 58 -9.17 4.50 16.10
N LEU A 59 -8.09 4.88 16.80
CA LEU A 59 -7.21 5.94 16.34
C LEU A 59 -6.44 5.48 15.10
N LYS A 60 -6.40 6.36 14.09
CA LYS A 60 -5.77 6.10 12.80
C LYS A 60 -4.81 7.23 12.45
N TYR A 61 -3.65 6.86 11.95
CA TYR A 61 -2.70 7.78 11.39
C TYR A 61 -2.35 7.39 9.96
N GLU A 62 -2.64 8.30 9.03
CA GLU A 62 -2.30 8.15 7.62
C GLU A 62 -0.79 8.38 7.41
N LEU A 63 -0.12 7.39 6.86
CA LEU A 63 1.29 7.45 6.48
C LEU A 63 1.41 8.02 5.05
N HIS A 64 0.97 9.27 4.88
CA HIS A 64 0.81 9.91 3.57
C HIS A 64 2.07 9.86 2.68
N TYR A 65 3.26 10.02 3.28
CA TYR A 65 4.52 9.99 2.52
C TYR A 65 4.96 8.60 2.05
N TYR A 66 4.27 7.54 2.49
CA TYR A 66 4.55 6.15 2.16
C TYR A 66 3.57 5.63 1.08
N GLU A 67 2.62 6.44 0.62
CA GLU A 67 1.67 6.09 -0.43
C GLU A 67 2.37 5.69 -1.74
N ILE A 68 1.77 4.72 -2.43
CA ILE A 68 2.18 4.33 -3.79
C ILE A 68 0.98 4.27 -4.74
N SER A 69 1.24 4.39 -6.04
CA SER A 69 0.25 4.11 -7.08
C SER A 69 0.74 3.23 -8.22
N THR A 70 -0.20 2.52 -8.84
CA THR A 70 0.00 1.79 -10.10
C THR A 70 -0.97 2.33 -11.13
N GLU A 71 -0.48 2.66 -12.33
CA GLU A 71 -1.29 3.17 -13.43
C GLU A 71 -0.98 2.42 -14.72
N ILE A 72 -2.02 2.13 -15.51
CA ILE A 72 -1.84 1.42 -16.77
C ILE A 72 -1.33 2.39 -17.83
N SER A 73 -0.22 2.04 -18.47
CA SER A 73 0.43 2.83 -19.50
C SER A 73 0.25 2.17 -20.87
N GLU A 74 -0.07 2.97 -21.89
CA GLU A 74 -0.05 2.54 -23.30
C GLU A 74 1.38 2.44 -23.87
N ASN A 75 2.35 3.05 -23.18
CA ASN A 75 3.73 3.19 -23.65
C ASN A 75 4.62 2.11 -23.00
N ASP A 76 5.51 2.52 -22.10
CA ASP A 76 6.46 1.64 -21.43
C ASP A 76 6.07 1.39 -19.97
N THR A 77 6.62 0.30 -19.42
CA THR A 77 6.64 0.04 -17.98
C THR A 77 7.78 0.85 -17.36
N GLU A 78 7.47 1.71 -16.40
CA GLU A 78 8.42 2.61 -15.75
C GLU A 78 8.14 2.75 -14.25
N ILE A 79 9.17 2.61 -13.42
CA ILE A 79 9.10 2.95 -12.00
C ILE A 79 9.53 4.41 -11.83
N ILE A 80 8.63 5.22 -11.27
CA ILE A 80 8.88 6.62 -10.97
C ILE A 80 9.42 6.72 -9.54
N GLY A 81 10.64 7.24 -9.41
CA GLY A 81 11.28 7.54 -8.13
C GLY A 81 10.92 8.93 -7.60
N PHE A 82 11.33 9.21 -6.36
CA PHE A 82 11.19 10.55 -5.78
C PHE A 82 12.03 11.59 -6.53
N PRO A 83 11.55 12.86 -6.62
CA PRO A 83 12.30 13.93 -7.25
C PRO A 83 13.63 14.20 -6.53
N LEU A 84 14.62 14.65 -7.30
CA LEU A 84 15.91 15.08 -6.76
C LEU A 84 15.71 16.24 -5.77
N GLY A 85 16.37 16.15 -4.61
CA GLY A 85 16.27 17.17 -3.57
C GLY A 85 14.98 17.13 -2.75
N ASN A 86 14.20 16.04 -2.83
CA ASN A 86 13.12 15.80 -1.88
C ASN A 86 13.63 15.82 -0.42
N LYS A 87 12.75 16.17 0.51
CA LYS A 87 13.07 16.27 1.94
C LYS A 87 12.53 15.08 2.75
N LEU A 88 12.18 13.99 2.08
CA LEU A 88 11.62 12.82 2.75
C LEU A 88 12.72 12.09 3.55
N PRO A 89 12.33 11.39 4.63
CA PRO A 89 13.25 10.52 5.35
C PRO A 89 13.91 9.51 4.42
N LYS A 90 15.17 9.19 4.72
CA LYS A 90 15.92 8.17 3.96
C LYS A 90 15.28 6.79 4.02
N GLU A 91 14.55 6.49 5.11
CA GLU A 91 13.78 5.26 5.23
C GLU A 91 12.78 5.11 4.08
N ILE A 92 12.10 6.19 3.69
CA ILE A 92 11.16 6.18 2.57
C ILE A 92 11.93 6.08 1.25
N THR A 93 12.84 7.03 1.00
CA THR A 93 13.48 7.17 -0.32
C THR A 93 14.38 6.01 -0.72
N ASN A 94 14.89 5.24 0.25
CA ASN A 94 15.75 4.09 -0.03
C ASN A 94 14.96 2.80 -0.28
N ASN A 95 13.70 2.75 0.13
CA ASN A 95 12.93 1.50 0.20
C ASN A 95 11.65 1.52 -0.63
N ILE A 96 11.08 2.69 -0.90
CA ILE A 96 9.82 2.85 -1.63
C ILE A 96 10.08 3.59 -2.95
N SER A 97 9.34 3.20 -3.99
CA SER A 97 9.16 4.00 -5.19
C SER A 97 7.69 4.40 -5.28
N PRO A 98 7.37 5.70 -5.40
CA PRO A 98 6.00 6.19 -5.23
C PRO A 98 5.04 5.75 -6.34
N LYS A 99 5.53 5.39 -7.53
CA LYS A 99 4.62 5.08 -8.63
C LYS A 99 5.20 4.10 -9.64
N LEU A 100 4.32 3.27 -10.19
CA LEU A 100 4.57 2.41 -11.33
C LEU A 100 3.62 2.76 -12.48
N PHE A 101 4.17 3.10 -13.64
CA PHE A 101 3.47 2.98 -14.91
C PHE A 101 3.72 1.57 -15.46
N VAL A 102 2.68 0.86 -15.86
CA VAL A 102 2.83 -0.54 -16.30
C VAL A 102 1.94 -0.86 -17.49
N ARG A 103 2.49 -1.60 -18.47
CA ARG A 103 1.69 -2.13 -19.57
C ARG A 103 0.86 -3.33 -19.11
N ARG A 104 -0.33 -3.52 -19.68
CA ARG A 104 -1.26 -4.62 -19.32
C ARG A 104 -0.63 -6.02 -19.40
N GLU A 105 0.32 -6.20 -20.30
CA GLU A 105 1.03 -7.44 -20.56
C GLU A 105 2.24 -7.68 -19.64
N ASP A 106 2.68 -6.68 -18.88
CA ASP A 106 3.86 -6.75 -18.01
C ASP A 106 3.49 -7.02 -16.54
N TYR A 107 2.71 -8.07 -16.34
CA TYR A 107 2.33 -8.54 -15.01
C TYR A 107 3.53 -8.78 -14.07
N PRO A 108 4.67 -9.37 -14.52
CA PRO A 108 5.82 -9.58 -13.64
C PRO A 108 6.38 -8.28 -13.03
N ALA A 109 6.32 -7.16 -13.74
CA ALA A 109 6.74 -5.87 -13.20
C ALA A 109 5.78 -5.36 -12.13
N PHE A 110 4.46 -5.48 -12.37
CA PHE A 110 3.41 -5.16 -11.39
C PHE A 110 3.55 -5.98 -10.10
N GLU A 111 3.64 -7.31 -10.23
CA GLU A 111 3.82 -8.23 -9.10
C GLU A 111 5.08 -7.88 -8.30
N LYS A 112 6.21 -7.66 -8.99
CA LYS A 112 7.48 -7.32 -8.33
C LYS A 112 7.39 -5.99 -7.57
N PHE A 113 6.76 -4.97 -8.15
CA PHE A 113 6.62 -3.65 -7.54
C PHE A 113 5.85 -3.72 -6.22
N LEU A 114 4.67 -4.37 -6.22
CA LEU A 114 3.85 -4.52 -5.02
C LEU A 114 4.54 -5.38 -3.95
N ILE A 115 5.17 -6.50 -4.34
CA ILE A 115 5.93 -7.34 -3.40
C ILE A 115 7.06 -6.54 -2.75
N GLN A 116 7.80 -5.74 -3.51
CA GLN A 116 8.87 -4.90 -2.97
C GLN A 116 8.33 -3.88 -1.97
N TYR A 117 7.22 -3.23 -2.30
CA TYR A 117 6.57 -2.26 -1.43
C TYR A 117 6.08 -2.89 -0.11
N PHE A 118 5.28 -3.97 -0.15
CA PHE A 118 4.75 -4.58 1.08
C PHE A 118 5.86 -5.17 1.97
N ASN A 119 6.90 -5.75 1.36
CA ASN A 119 8.08 -6.20 2.11
C ASN A 119 8.84 -5.04 2.76
N ALA A 120 8.97 -3.90 2.08
CA ALA A 120 9.61 -2.72 2.64
C ALA A 120 8.79 -2.21 3.84
N MET A 121 7.50 -1.98 3.66
CA MET A 121 6.59 -1.47 4.68
C MET A 121 6.55 -2.33 5.94
N LYS A 122 6.57 -3.66 5.80
CA LYS A 122 6.62 -4.60 6.94
C LYS A 122 7.84 -4.42 7.84
N ASN A 123 8.95 -3.95 7.28
CA ASN A 123 10.23 -3.81 7.98
C ASN A 123 10.55 -2.38 8.41
N MET A 124 9.70 -1.41 8.07
CA MET A 124 9.91 0.00 8.42
C MET A 124 9.54 0.28 9.88
N GLY A 125 10.28 1.21 10.48
CA GLY A 125 10.10 1.62 11.87
C GLY A 125 9.12 2.79 12.04
N PHE A 126 8.92 3.61 11.00
CA PHE A 126 8.08 4.82 11.03
C PHE A 126 8.52 5.78 12.15
N ALA A 127 9.83 5.86 12.41
CA ALA A 127 10.35 6.50 13.62
C ALA A 127 10.08 8.01 13.67
N ASP A 128 10.17 8.70 12.53
CA ASP A 128 9.91 10.12 12.42
C ASP A 128 8.42 10.42 12.63
N ASP A 129 7.54 9.59 12.06
CA ASP A 129 6.08 9.68 12.20
C ASP A 129 5.60 9.40 13.63
N LYS A 130 6.15 8.34 14.25
CA LYS A 130 5.88 8.01 15.66
C LYS A 130 6.40 9.09 16.62
N GLN A 131 7.52 9.74 16.31
CA GLN A 131 8.02 10.86 17.12
C GLN A 131 7.22 12.14 16.94
N ALA A 132 6.69 12.39 15.74
CA ALA A 132 5.84 13.54 15.48
C ALA A 132 4.48 13.45 16.19
N MET A 133 4.12 12.27 16.69
CA MET A 133 2.83 12.01 17.32
C MET A 133 2.97 11.48 18.74
N ASP A 134 2.69 12.34 19.72
CA ASP A 134 2.35 11.93 21.10
C ASP A 134 1.02 11.12 21.18
N LEU A 135 0.39 10.82 20.04
CA LEU A 135 -0.99 10.35 19.90
C LEU A 135 -1.13 8.87 19.54
N LEU A 136 -0.07 8.21 19.03
CA LEU A 136 -0.13 6.78 18.78
C LEU A 136 0.13 6.05 20.09
N GLU A 137 -0.91 5.40 20.61
CA GLU A 137 -0.82 4.51 21.76
C GLU A 137 0.11 3.34 21.42
N GLN A 138 0.81 2.78 22.41
CA GLN A 138 1.56 1.55 22.19
C GLN A 138 0.62 0.44 21.71
N GLY A 139 0.92 -0.17 20.57
CA GLY A 139 0.14 -1.29 20.04
C GLY A 139 -0.55 -1.02 18.70
N GLU A 140 -0.14 0.03 17.99
CA GLU A 140 -0.54 0.31 16.63
C GLU A 140 -0.05 -0.77 15.66
N ASN A 141 -0.94 -1.17 14.74
CA ASN A 141 -0.65 -2.11 13.67
C ASN A 141 -0.75 -1.41 12.31
N LEU A 142 0.02 -1.89 11.32
CA LEU A 142 -0.01 -1.36 9.97
C LEU A 142 -1.18 -1.96 9.18
N PHE A 143 -1.95 -1.11 8.52
CA PHE A 143 -2.99 -1.47 7.57
C PHE A 143 -2.86 -0.65 6.29
N TYR A 144 -3.66 -0.99 5.28
CA TYR A 144 -3.67 -0.33 3.98
C TYR A 144 -5.11 -0.06 3.53
N GLU A 145 -5.37 1.16 3.09
CA GLU A 145 -6.54 1.46 2.27
C GLU A 145 -6.14 1.35 0.79
N VAL A 146 -7.02 0.79 -0.05
CA VAL A 146 -6.78 0.55 -1.47
C VAL A 146 -7.93 1.14 -2.28
N LEU A 147 -7.62 2.06 -3.19
CA LEU A 147 -8.58 2.79 -4.03
C LEU A 147 -8.29 2.63 -5.52
#